data_AF-A0A3D0G3X8-F1
#
_entry.id   AF-A0A3D0G3X8-F1
#
_cell.length_a   1.000
_cell.length_b   1.000
_cell.length_c   1.000
_cell.angle_alpha   90.00
_cell.angle_beta   90.00
_cell.angle_gamma   90.00
#
_symmetry.space_group_name_H-M   'P 1'
#
loop_
_entity.id
_entity.type
_entity.pdbx_description
1 polymer ?
#
loop_
_entity_poly.entity_id
_entity_poly.type
_entity_poly.pdbx_seq_one_letter_code
_entity_poly.pdbx_strand_id
1 'polypeptide(L)'
;MANHAPHLGRGPSRLRTRAEASSPPRASSIQGGGFSAVTSAAHLLTRRAVNPIANVCPDKGCRDQYGPTTLEVFMSALKNKIVPVCVALCALGTSVQAETISVATGDDWPPFADSQMAGGGYANQVVSAVLEEMGGDFNIDVVPWTRAYEMTVTGNYDATFIWYDTPERRAEVNYTDPLIVVKTVVVMKAGSADGLNGLGDLNGQSVCIPKGYSVVPDVQTMIDAGKITLAQPPDLVACLKQVQAGRVDAVIDARAVLLDVASKNGIAESDLAVLPDPIAEAPMSLLVSKNMDGGDAFLSQFNAAFHKLEDEGAIAEILP
;
A
#
# COMPACT_ATOMS: atom_id res chain seq x y z
N MET A 1 18.32 63.11 0.05
CA MET A 1 17.49 64.25 -0.37
C MET A 1 16.21 63.71 -1.01
N ALA A 2 15.06 64.13 -0.48
CA ALA A 2 13.66 64.03 -0.95
C ALA A 2 13.10 62.63 -1.32
N ASN A 3 12.27 62.01 -0.46
CA ASN A 3 10.83 62.21 -0.21
C ASN A 3 9.89 61.83 -1.37
N HIS A 4 9.14 60.72 -1.22
CA HIS A 4 7.69 60.78 -0.99
C HIS A 4 7.06 59.37 -0.84
N ALA A 5 6.56 59.08 0.36
CA ALA A 5 5.28 58.38 0.59
C ALA A 5 4.19 59.48 0.79
N PRO A 6 2.86 59.24 0.93
CA PRO A 6 2.19 58.02 1.43
C PRO A 6 0.75 57.74 0.85
N HIS A 7 0.07 56.71 1.39
CA HIS A 7 -1.37 56.60 1.75
C HIS A 7 -1.84 55.13 1.63
N LEU A 8 -1.99 54.36 2.71
CA LEU A 8 -3.08 54.30 3.71
C LEU A 8 -4.47 53.99 3.13
N GLY A 9 -5.02 52.81 3.48
CA GLY A 9 -6.42 52.47 3.26
C GLY A 9 -6.87 51.12 3.87
N ARG A 10 -7.01 51.09 5.20
CA ARG A 10 -8.11 50.48 6.00
C ARG A 10 -8.63 49.06 5.66
N GLY A 11 -8.52 48.15 6.64
CA GLY A 11 -9.43 47.00 6.83
C GLY A 11 -10.85 47.44 7.29
N PRO A 12 -11.67 46.62 7.98
CA PRO A 12 -11.50 45.24 8.45
C PRO A 12 -12.68 44.33 8.02
N SER A 13 -12.58 43.01 8.19
CA SER A 13 -13.76 42.14 8.36
C SER A 13 -13.38 40.84 9.07
N ARG A 14 -13.41 40.91 10.40
CA ARG A 14 -13.58 39.74 11.26
C ARG A 14 -15.04 39.29 11.08
N LEU A 15 -15.26 38.10 10.55
CA LEU A 15 -16.48 37.35 10.80
C LEU A 15 -16.11 36.12 11.62
N ARG A 16 -16.34 36.27 12.93
CA ARG A 16 -16.53 35.19 13.88
C ARG A 16 -17.93 34.63 13.68
N THR A 17 -18.02 33.35 13.35
CA THR A 17 -19.14 32.45 13.62
C THR A 17 -18.45 31.13 13.96
N ARG A 18 -18.18 30.75 15.22
CA ARG A 18 -19.09 30.39 16.33
C ARG A 18 -20.32 29.60 15.86
N ALA A 19 -20.08 28.34 15.51
CA ALA A 19 -20.99 27.22 15.75
C ALA A 19 -20.18 26.23 16.61
N GLU A 20 -20.31 26.35 17.93
CA GLU A 20 -20.96 25.31 18.75
C GLU A 20 -20.25 23.96 18.68
N ALA A 21 -19.23 23.87 19.54
CA ALA A 21 -18.70 22.61 20.02
C ALA A 21 -19.77 21.91 20.86
N SER A 22 -20.38 20.86 20.32
CA SER A 22 -21.06 19.85 21.11
C SER A 22 -20.02 18.84 21.59
N SER A 23 -19.72 18.86 22.89
CA SER A 23 -18.88 17.87 23.55
C SER A 23 -19.41 16.45 23.33
N PRO A 24 -18.58 15.46 22.96
CA PRO A 24 -18.97 14.06 23.00
C PRO A 24 -18.91 13.56 24.45
N PRO A 25 -19.82 12.67 24.88
CA PRO A 25 -19.69 12.02 26.17
C PRO A 25 -18.50 11.05 26.16
N ARG A 26 -17.65 11.14 27.19
CA ARG A 26 -16.58 10.18 27.43
C ARG A 26 -17.14 8.88 28.01
N ALA A 27 -16.51 7.81 27.55
CA ALA A 27 -16.29 6.50 28.17
C ALA A 27 -17.48 5.55 28.26
N SER A 28 -17.46 4.55 27.40
CA SER A 28 -17.67 3.15 27.80
C SER A 28 -16.85 2.26 26.86
N SER A 29 -15.91 1.54 27.45
CA SER A 29 -15.15 0.44 26.87
C SER A 29 -16.07 -0.55 26.13
N ILE A 30 -15.79 -0.80 24.86
CA ILE A 30 -16.34 -1.94 24.14
C ILE A 30 -15.19 -2.90 23.86
N GLN A 31 -15.06 -3.87 24.75
CA GLN A 31 -14.42 -5.14 24.45
C GLN A 31 -15.19 -5.86 23.34
N GLY A 32 -14.46 -6.69 22.60
CA GLY A 32 -14.87 -7.41 21.40
C GLY A 32 -16.35 -7.82 21.28
N GLY A 33 -16.88 -7.60 20.08
CA GLY A 33 -18.24 -7.95 19.71
C GLY A 33 -18.36 -8.38 18.24
N GLY A 34 -17.43 -9.20 17.76
CA GLY A 34 -17.73 -10.10 16.65
C GLY A 34 -18.73 -11.15 17.14
N PHE A 35 -19.72 -11.49 16.32
CA PHE A 35 -20.90 -12.33 16.63
C PHE A 35 -22.11 -11.62 17.28
N SER A 36 -22.76 -10.72 16.53
CA SER A 36 -24.19 -10.46 16.73
C SER A 36 -24.93 -10.17 15.43
N ALA A 37 -24.80 -11.06 14.45
CA ALA A 37 -25.69 -11.11 13.28
C ALA A 37 -26.58 -12.37 13.25
N VAL A 38 -26.38 -13.32 14.16
CA VAL A 38 -27.10 -14.61 14.15
C VAL A 38 -28.26 -14.65 15.16
N THR A 39 -28.30 -13.75 16.14
CA THR A 39 -29.32 -13.80 17.22
C THR A 39 -30.64 -13.10 16.87
N SER A 40 -30.70 -12.30 15.79
CA SER A 40 -31.92 -11.56 15.43
C SER A 40 -32.87 -12.33 14.49
N ALA A 41 -32.38 -13.34 13.76
CA ALA A 41 -33.21 -14.16 12.87
C ALA A 41 -34.04 -15.24 13.63
N ALA A 42 -33.61 -15.64 14.82
CA ALA A 42 -34.28 -16.69 15.60
C ALA A 42 -35.55 -16.23 16.32
N HIS A 43 -35.75 -14.91 16.51
CA HIS A 43 -36.94 -14.36 17.20
C HIS A 43 -38.10 -13.97 16.27
N LEU A 44 -37.88 -13.93 14.95
CA LEU A 44 -38.92 -13.58 13.97
C LEU A 44 -39.66 -14.80 13.38
N LEU A 45 -39.13 -16.01 13.55
CA LEU A 45 -39.76 -17.24 13.02
C LEU A 45 -40.75 -17.93 13.98
N THR A 46 -40.97 -17.41 15.19
CA THR A 46 -41.91 -18.01 16.16
C THR A 46 -43.27 -17.32 16.29
N ARG A 47 -43.55 -16.25 15.52
CA ARG A 47 -44.83 -15.51 15.61
C ARG A 47 -45.77 -15.62 14.39
N ARG A 48 -45.61 -16.64 13.55
CA ARG A 48 -46.60 -16.97 12.50
C ARG A 48 -46.76 -18.48 12.29
N ALA A 49 -46.80 -19.26 13.36
CA ALA A 49 -47.39 -20.60 13.30
C ALA A 49 -48.92 -20.44 13.37
N VAL A 50 -49.55 -20.25 12.22
CA VAL A 50 -51.00 -20.41 12.05
C VAL A 50 -51.35 -21.81 12.53
N ASN A 51 -52.26 -21.88 13.52
CA ASN A 51 -52.68 -23.11 14.18
C ASN A 51 -53.17 -24.15 13.14
N PRO A 52 -52.40 -25.21 12.82
CA PRO A 52 -52.71 -26.10 11.70
C PRO A 52 -53.97 -26.94 11.92
N ILE A 53 -54.43 -27.02 13.16
CA ILE A 53 -55.52 -27.90 13.59
C ILE A 53 -56.89 -27.37 13.15
N ALA A 54 -57.04 -26.06 12.92
CA ALA A 54 -58.32 -25.45 12.58
C ALA A 54 -58.79 -25.72 11.14
N ASN A 55 -57.87 -25.98 10.20
CA ASN A 55 -58.20 -26.13 8.78
C ASN A 55 -58.42 -27.59 8.33
N VAL A 56 -58.18 -28.58 9.20
CA VAL A 56 -58.23 -30.01 8.82
C VAL A 56 -59.45 -30.74 9.40
N CYS A 57 -60.06 -30.27 10.50
CA CYS A 57 -61.24 -30.90 11.09
C CYS A 57 -62.24 -29.89 11.68
N PRO A 58 -63.38 -29.63 11.01
CA PRO A 58 -64.39 -28.66 11.47
C PRO A 58 -65.43 -29.23 12.45
N ASP A 59 -65.50 -30.55 12.65
CA ASP A 59 -66.56 -31.19 13.43
C ASP A 59 -66.09 -31.75 14.78
N LYS A 60 -66.94 -31.69 15.82
CA LYS A 60 -66.58 -32.04 17.20
C LYS A 60 -66.14 -33.49 17.38
N GLY A 61 -66.66 -34.41 16.54
CA GLY A 61 -66.32 -35.83 16.60
C GLY A 61 -64.88 -36.19 16.17
N CYS A 62 -64.22 -35.34 15.37
CA CYS A 62 -62.83 -35.59 14.93
C CYS A 62 -61.81 -35.33 16.05
N ARG A 63 -62.14 -34.45 17.02
CA ARG A 63 -61.26 -34.08 18.14
C ARG A 63 -61.10 -35.20 19.17
N ASP A 64 -62.12 -36.04 19.35
CA ASP A 64 -62.11 -37.06 20.40
C ASP A 64 -61.40 -38.36 19.97
N GLN A 65 -61.12 -38.53 18.67
CA GLN A 65 -60.45 -39.72 18.14
C GLN A 65 -58.91 -39.59 18.08
N TYR A 66 -58.38 -38.36 18.15
CA TYR A 66 -56.94 -38.09 18.14
C TYR A 66 -56.54 -37.36 19.42
N GLY A 67 -56.18 -38.14 20.45
CA GLY A 67 -55.66 -37.62 21.72
C GLY A 67 -54.34 -36.82 21.56
N PRO A 68 -53.89 -36.10 22.61
CA PRO A 68 -52.81 -35.11 22.58
C PRO A 68 -51.41 -35.66 22.26
N THR A 69 -51.28 -36.95 21.97
CA THR A 69 -50.00 -37.65 21.77
C THR A 69 -49.40 -37.54 20.36
N THR A 70 -50.07 -36.87 19.41
CA THR A 70 -49.52 -36.78 18.03
C THR A 70 -48.75 -35.49 17.78
N LEU A 71 -49.10 -34.37 18.42
CA LEU A 71 -48.45 -33.08 18.14
C LEU A 71 -47.11 -32.91 18.87
N GLU A 72 -46.98 -33.39 20.11
CA GLU A 72 -45.69 -33.37 20.84
C GLU A 72 -44.68 -34.33 20.21
N VAL A 73 -45.14 -35.48 19.71
CA VAL A 73 -44.28 -36.45 19.00
C VAL A 73 -43.81 -35.87 17.66
N PHE A 74 -44.68 -35.17 16.91
CA PHE A 74 -44.29 -34.51 15.66
C PHE A 74 -43.36 -33.29 15.86
N MET A 75 -43.60 -32.46 16.89
CA MET A 75 -42.75 -31.31 17.21
C MET A 75 -41.39 -31.73 17.80
N SER A 76 -41.36 -32.82 18.59
CA SER A 76 -40.14 -33.47 19.05
C SER A 76 -39.34 -34.07 17.88
N ALA A 77 -40.01 -34.76 16.96
CA ALA A 77 -39.38 -35.34 15.77
C ALA A 77 -38.81 -34.29 14.80
N LEU A 78 -39.42 -33.09 14.70
CA LEU A 78 -38.86 -31.98 13.92
C LEU A 78 -37.66 -31.32 14.62
N LYS A 79 -37.74 -31.05 15.93
CA LYS A 79 -36.62 -30.47 16.70
C LYS A 79 -35.38 -31.38 16.70
N ASN A 80 -35.59 -32.69 16.80
CA ASN A 80 -34.48 -33.67 16.81
C ASN A 80 -33.85 -33.92 15.43
N LYS A 81 -34.46 -33.45 14.34
CA LYS A 81 -33.92 -33.56 12.97
C LYS A 81 -33.34 -32.25 12.43
N ILE A 82 -33.79 -31.09 12.91
CA ILE A 82 -33.30 -29.77 12.44
C ILE A 82 -32.00 -29.37 13.13
N VAL A 83 -31.84 -29.65 14.43
CA VAL A 83 -30.61 -29.35 15.19
C VAL A 83 -29.38 -30.05 14.62
N PRO A 84 -29.38 -31.36 14.29
CA PRO A 84 -28.19 -32.00 13.71
C PRO A 84 -27.86 -31.49 12.30
N VAL A 85 -28.85 -31.01 11.53
CA VAL A 85 -28.62 -30.44 10.19
C VAL A 85 -27.96 -29.07 10.27
N CYS A 86 -28.37 -28.18 11.19
CA CYS A 86 -27.71 -26.89 11.39
C CYS A 86 -26.30 -27.04 12.01
N VAL A 87 -26.08 -28.02 12.89
CA VAL A 87 -24.75 -28.33 13.44
C VAL A 87 -23.84 -28.95 12.37
N ALA A 88 -24.36 -29.83 11.52
CA ALA A 88 -23.60 -30.37 10.37
C ALA A 88 -23.27 -29.29 9.33
N LEU A 89 -24.13 -28.28 9.15
CA LEU A 89 -23.89 -27.16 8.23
C LEU A 89 -22.88 -26.13 8.80
N CYS A 90 -22.81 -25.97 10.13
CA CYS A 90 -21.75 -25.17 10.78
C CYS A 90 -20.41 -25.90 10.85
N ALA A 91 -20.41 -27.24 10.85
CA ALA A 91 -19.20 -28.06 10.82
C ALA A 91 -18.55 -28.17 9.43
N LEU A 92 -19.24 -27.72 8.39
CA LEU A 92 -18.71 -27.50 7.04
C LEU A 92 -18.11 -26.09 6.87
N GLY A 93 -17.79 -25.40 7.97
CA GLY A 93 -16.98 -24.19 7.95
C GLY A 93 -15.67 -24.51 7.24
N THR A 94 -15.61 -24.20 5.95
CA THR A 94 -14.37 -24.18 5.19
C THR A 94 -13.44 -23.31 6.00
N SER A 95 -12.36 -23.89 6.50
CA SER A 95 -11.22 -23.09 6.90
C SER A 95 -10.84 -22.32 5.65
N VAL A 96 -11.27 -21.07 5.54
CA VAL A 96 -10.58 -20.08 4.73
C VAL A 96 -9.23 -20.00 5.41
N GLN A 97 -8.30 -20.79 4.90
CA GLN A 97 -6.91 -20.57 5.19
C GLN A 97 -6.63 -19.23 4.54
N ALA A 98 -6.40 -18.20 5.36
CA ALA A 98 -5.94 -16.92 4.84
C ALA A 98 -4.62 -17.22 4.13
N GLU A 99 -4.60 -16.99 2.82
CA GLU A 99 -3.40 -17.18 2.03
C GLU A 99 -2.38 -16.12 2.47
N THR A 100 -1.14 -16.56 2.73
CA THR A 100 -0.07 -15.65 3.14
C THR A 100 0.29 -14.78 1.95
N ILE A 101 0.14 -13.46 2.10
CA ILE A 101 0.49 -12.49 1.05
C ILE A 101 2.01 -12.50 0.86
N SER A 102 2.44 -12.86 -0.34
CA SER A 102 3.85 -12.96 -0.72
C SER A 102 4.32 -11.66 -1.37
N VAL A 103 5.25 -10.97 -0.71
CA VAL A 103 5.75 -9.68 -1.18
C VAL A 103 7.26 -9.77 -1.40
N ALA A 104 7.76 -9.12 -2.45
CA ALA A 104 9.18 -9.01 -2.71
C ALA A 104 9.66 -7.56 -2.72
N THR A 105 10.87 -7.32 -2.25
CA THR A 105 11.58 -6.06 -2.44
C THR A 105 13.05 -6.32 -2.75
N GLY A 106 13.80 -5.27 -3.07
CA GLY A 106 15.24 -5.34 -3.23
C GLY A 106 16.01 -4.88 -2.01
N ASP A 107 17.32 -4.89 -2.16
CA ASP A 107 18.29 -4.51 -1.13
C ASP A 107 19.17 -3.35 -1.62
N ASP A 108 20.08 -2.89 -0.76
CA ASP A 108 21.12 -1.89 -1.07
C ASP A 108 20.56 -0.52 -1.51
N TRP A 109 19.36 -0.15 -1.06
CA TRP A 109 18.72 1.14 -1.34
C TRP A 109 18.33 1.90 -0.05
N PRO A 110 19.29 2.17 0.85
CA PRO A 110 19.06 2.89 2.10
C PRO A 110 18.72 4.37 1.87
N PRO A 111 17.89 4.99 2.74
CA PRO A 111 17.37 4.44 3.99
C PRO A 111 16.04 3.68 3.84
N PHE A 112 15.56 3.44 2.62
CA PHE A 112 14.20 2.95 2.38
C PHE A 112 14.11 1.42 2.30
N ALA A 113 15.07 0.76 1.64
CA ALA A 113 15.12 -0.69 1.51
C ALA A 113 16.58 -1.18 1.66
N ASP A 114 16.94 -1.67 2.84
CA ASP A 114 18.27 -2.21 3.15
C ASP A 114 18.13 -3.24 4.28
N SER A 115 18.49 -4.50 4.02
CA SER A 115 18.35 -5.61 4.96
C SER A 115 19.17 -5.45 6.24
N GLN A 116 20.18 -4.58 6.22
CA GLN A 116 21.02 -4.27 7.38
C GLN A 116 20.41 -3.19 8.27
N MET A 117 19.35 -2.50 7.82
CA MET A 117 18.66 -1.50 8.61
C MET A 117 17.59 -2.12 9.52
N ALA A 118 17.28 -1.42 10.62
CA ALA A 118 16.15 -1.79 11.46
C ALA A 118 14.86 -1.85 10.64
N GLY A 119 14.11 -2.94 10.77
CA GLY A 119 12.90 -3.19 9.99
C GLY A 119 13.12 -3.27 8.47
N GLY A 120 14.35 -3.43 7.99
CA GLY A 120 14.66 -3.49 6.56
C GLY A 120 14.60 -2.14 5.82
N GLY A 121 14.56 -1.02 6.56
CA GLY A 121 14.44 0.33 6.00
C GLY A 121 13.02 0.92 6.10
N TYR A 122 12.87 2.20 5.75
CA TYR A 122 11.60 2.92 5.92
C TYR A 122 10.46 2.37 5.06
N ALA A 123 10.72 2.01 3.81
CA ALA A 123 9.68 1.48 2.93
C ALA A 123 9.19 0.11 3.40
N ASN A 124 10.10 -0.74 3.88
CA ASN A 124 9.75 -2.05 4.42
C ASN A 124 8.90 -1.91 5.69
N GLN A 125 9.23 -0.97 6.58
CA GLN A 125 8.41 -0.65 7.75
C GLN A 125 7.03 -0.12 7.37
N VAL A 126 6.93 0.79 6.39
CA VAL A 126 5.63 1.29 5.89
C VAL A 126 4.79 0.14 5.34
N VAL A 127 5.33 -0.68 4.44
CA VAL A 127 4.58 -1.79 3.84
C VAL A 127 4.18 -2.83 4.87
N SER A 128 5.07 -3.16 5.81
CA SER A 128 4.76 -4.08 6.90
C SER A 128 3.61 -3.55 7.76
N ALA A 129 3.65 -2.27 8.16
CA ALA A 129 2.58 -1.66 8.95
C ALA A 129 1.23 -1.68 8.22
N VAL A 130 1.21 -1.42 6.92
CA VAL A 130 -0.02 -1.49 6.11
C VAL A 130 -0.57 -2.91 6.04
N LEU A 131 0.29 -3.91 5.82
CA LEU A 131 -0.12 -5.31 5.75
C LEU A 131 -0.60 -5.85 7.12
N GLU A 132 0.03 -5.40 8.21
CA GLU A 132 -0.42 -5.68 9.58
C GLU A 132 -1.80 -5.07 9.86
N GLU A 133 -2.05 -3.84 9.43
CA GLU A 133 -3.35 -3.16 9.56
C GLU A 133 -4.45 -3.89 8.77
N MET A 134 -4.12 -4.52 7.63
CA MET A 134 -5.06 -5.36 6.89
C MET A 134 -5.40 -6.67 7.62
N GLY A 135 -4.61 -7.08 8.61
CA GLY A 135 -4.88 -8.25 9.47
C GLY A 135 -4.65 -9.61 8.82
N GLY A 136 -3.89 -9.67 7.72
CA GLY A 136 -3.50 -10.91 7.02
C GLY A 136 -2.08 -11.36 7.38
N ASP A 137 -1.80 -12.65 7.17
CA ASP A 137 -0.42 -13.15 7.21
C ASP A 137 0.32 -12.68 5.95
N PHE A 138 1.56 -12.24 6.08
CA PHE A 138 2.40 -11.85 4.95
C PHE A 138 3.85 -12.25 5.16
N ASN A 139 4.61 -12.29 4.06
CA ASN A 139 6.06 -12.42 4.09
C ASN A 139 6.67 -11.44 3.08
N ILE A 140 7.79 -10.82 3.47
CA ILE A 140 8.57 -9.92 2.61
C ILE A 140 9.92 -10.57 2.34
N ASP A 141 10.12 -11.01 1.10
CA ASP A 141 11.40 -11.54 0.63
C ASP A 141 12.27 -10.41 0.05
N VAL A 142 13.53 -10.37 0.46
CA VAL A 142 14.55 -9.49 -0.14
C VAL A 142 15.29 -10.27 -1.21
N VAL A 143 15.10 -9.89 -2.47
CA VAL A 143 15.69 -10.53 -3.66
C VAL A 143 16.22 -9.47 -4.62
N PRO A 144 17.12 -9.80 -5.58
CA PRO A 144 17.60 -8.80 -6.54
C PRO A 144 16.45 -8.07 -7.25
N TRP A 145 16.54 -6.75 -7.41
CA TRP A 145 15.46 -5.89 -7.94
C TRP A 145 14.81 -6.45 -9.22
N THR A 146 15.60 -6.88 -10.20
CA THR A 146 15.10 -7.52 -11.43
C THR A 146 14.22 -8.74 -11.14
N ARG A 147 14.65 -9.60 -10.19
CA ARG A 147 13.89 -10.79 -9.79
C ARG A 147 12.60 -10.41 -9.07
N ALA A 148 12.63 -9.42 -8.16
CA ALA A 148 11.42 -8.97 -7.46
C ALA A 148 10.35 -8.51 -8.46
N TYR A 149 10.75 -7.72 -9.46
CA TYR A 149 9.85 -7.27 -10.52
C TYR A 149 9.34 -8.43 -11.40
N GLU A 150 10.25 -9.19 -12.02
CA GLU A 150 9.89 -10.27 -12.96
C GLU A 150 8.99 -11.32 -12.31
N MET A 151 9.30 -11.72 -11.07
CA MET A 151 8.51 -12.72 -10.35
C MET A 151 7.15 -12.18 -9.91
N THR A 152 7.01 -10.88 -9.71
CA THR A 152 5.68 -10.27 -9.48
C THR A 152 4.88 -10.24 -10.77
N VAL A 153 5.49 -9.88 -11.90
CA VAL A 153 4.82 -9.90 -13.21
C VAL A 153 4.28 -11.30 -13.54
N THR A 154 5.03 -12.36 -13.22
CA THR A 154 4.60 -13.75 -13.47
C THR A 154 3.66 -14.32 -12.40
N GLY A 155 3.35 -13.56 -11.33
CA GLY A 155 2.46 -14.00 -10.25
C GLY A 155 3.10 -14.98 -9.26
N ASN A 156 4.44 -15.06 -9.23
CA ASN A 156 5.17 -15.80 -8.20
C ASN A 156 5.30 -15.03 -6.89
N TYR A 157 5.19 -13.71 -6.94
CA TYR A 157 4.88 -12.85 -5.81
C TYR A 157 3.57 -12.11 -6.08
N ASP A 158 2.78 -11.90 -5.04
CA ASP A 158 1.55 -11.11 -5.11
C ASP A 158 1.85 -9.64 -5.33
N ALA A 159 2.93 -9.15 -4.72
CA ALA A 159 3.32 -7.75 -4.79
C ALA A 159 4.83 -7.53 -4.73
N THR A 160 5.26 -6.36 -5.21
CA THR A 160 6.60 -5.84 -4.96
C THR A 160 6.63 -4.33 -4.74
N PHE A 161 7.50 -3.84 -3.86
CA PHE A 161 7.72 -2.41 -3.61
C PHE A 161 9.22 -2.13 -3.64
N ILE A 162 9.71 -0.91 -3.79
CA ILE A 162 9.15 0.43 -3.90
C ILE A 162 9.55 0.95 -5.28
N TRP A 163 8.58 1.22 -6.16
CA TRP A 163 8.87 1.44 -7.58
C TRP A 163 8.28 2.73 -8.09
N TYR A 164 8.99 3.40 -9.02
CA TYR A 164 8.41 4.52 -9.75
C TYR A 164 7.27 4.02 -10.63
N ASP A 165 6.22 4.84 -10.71
CA ASP A 165 5.14 4.63 -11.64
C ASP A 165 5.55 4.98 -13.07
N THR A 166 5.59 3.95 -13.93
CA THR A 166 5.93 4.11 -15.34
C THR A 166 4.84 3.54 -16.25
N PRO A 167 4.59 4.18 -17.41
CA PRO A 167 3.64 3.66 -18.40
C PRO A 167 3.96 2.24 -18.86
N GLU A 168 5.24 1.91 -19.02
CA GLU A 168 5.73 0.58 -19.41
C GLU A 168 5.25 -0.48 -18.41
N ARG A 169 5.50 -0.26 -17.12
CA ARG A 169 5.18 -1.23 -16.08
C ARG A 169 3.69 -1.29 -15.76
N ARG A 170 2.93 -0.19 -15.92
CA ARG A 170 1.45 -0.22 -15.81
C ARG A 170 0.79 -1.18 -16.81
N ALA A 171 1.47 -1.54 -17.91
CA ALA A 171 0.99 -2.58 -18.80
C ALA A 171 1.02 -3.98 -18.16
N GLU A 172 1.92 -4.24 -17.21
CA GLU A 172 2.23 -5.56 -16.67
C GLU A 172 1.73 -5.75 -15.22
N VAL A 173 1.69 -4.67 -14.44
CA VAL A 173 1.31 -4.68 -13.01
C VAL A 173 0.31 -3.56 -12.69
N ASN A 174 -0.36 -3.67 -11.54
CA ASN A 174 -1.19 -2.61 -10.97
C ASN A 174 -0.41 -1.85 -9.90
N TYR A 175 -0.75 -0.58 -9.66
CA TYR A 175 -0.06 0.29 -8.69
C TYR A 175 -1.00 0.65 -7.56
N THR A 176 -0.49 0.59 -6.33
CA THR A 176 -1.14 1.25 -5.18
C THR A 176 -1.02 2.76 -5.29
N ASP A 177 -1.70 3.47 -4.40
CA ASP A 177 -1.39 4.88 -4.16
C ASP A 177 0.08 5.02 -3.69
N PRO A 178 0.72 6.17 -3.93
CA PRO A 178 2.12 6.40 -3.54
C PRO A 178 2.34 6.20 -2.04
N LEU A 179 3.37 5.43 -1.69
CA LEU A 179 3.74 5.15 -0.31
C LEU A 179 4.77 6.13 0.23
N ILE A 180 5.72 6.51 -0.63
CA ILE A 180 6.80 7.44 -0.30
C ILE A 180 7.07 8.37 -1.47
N VAL A 181 7.56 9.57 -1.19
CA VAL A 181 8.06 10.50 -2.20
C VAL A 181 9.54 10.69 -1.98
N VAL A 182 10.33 10.46 -3.02
CA VAL A 182 11.79 10.62 -2.95
C VAL A 182 12.26 11.75 -3.85
N LYS A 183 13.28 12.47 -3.39
CA LYS A 183 13.93 13.52 -4.19
C LYS A 183 14.98 12.89 -5.10
N THR A 184 14.63 12.69 -6.37
CA THR A 184 15.54 12.15 -7.39
C THR A 184 16.41 13.28 -7.94
N VAL A 185 17.72 13.04 -8.01
CA VAL A 185 18.72 14.01 -8.44
C VAL A 185 19.68 13.41 -9.44
N VAL A 186 20.47 14.28 -10.08
CA VAL A 186 21.61 13.90 -10.90
C VAL A 186 22.87 14.10 -10.07
N VAL A 187 23.71 13.08 -10.01
CA VAL A 187 25.04 13.15 -9.41
C VAL A 187 26.10 12.92 -10.47
N MET A 188 27.05 13.84 -10.54
CA MET A 188 28.17 13.84 -11.46
C MET A 188 29.49 13.82 -10.69
N LYS A 189 30.60 13.71 -11.40
CA LYS A 189 31.93 13.90 -10.82
C LYS A 189 32.13 15.38 -10.44
N ALA A 190 32.80 15.63 -9.32
CA ALA A 190 33.17 16.99 -8.92
C ALA A 190 33.92 17.72 -10.05
N GLY A 191 33.53 18.97 -10.31
CA GLY A 191 34.08 19.80 -11.40
C GLY A 191 33.50 19.51 -12.80
N SER A 192 32.59 18.54 -12.94
CA SER A 192 31.94 18.21 -14.23
C SER A 192 30.51 18.77 -14.36
N ALA A 193 30.02 19.48 -13.35
CA ALA A 193 28.64 20.00 -13.28
C ALA A 193 28.52 21.50 -13.60
N ASP A 194 29.61 22.16 -14.02
CA ASP A 194 29.63 23.61 -14.22
C ASP A 194 28.60 24.06 -15.26
N GLY A 195 27.63 24.87 -14.83
CA GLY A 195 26.55 25.40 -15.68
C GLY A 195 25.38 24.44 -15.90
N LEU A 196 25.41 23.23 -15.33
CA LEU A 196 24.31 22.27 -15.37
C LEU A 196 23.43 22.42 -14.12
N ASN A 197 22.12 22.47 -14.29
CA ASN A 197 21.18 22.69 -13.20
C ASN A 197 20.27 21.48 -12.98
N GLY A 198 19.88 20.79 -14.06
CA GLY A 198 18.97 19.65 -13.95
C GLY A 198 18.83 18.84 -15.24
N LEU A 199 17.71 18.12 -15.37
CA LEU A 199 17.47 17.15 -16.45
C LEU A 199 17.62 17.73 -17.87
N GLY A 200 17.16 18.98 -18.07
CA GLY A 200 17.22 19.65 -19.38
C GLY A 200 18.63 19.83 -19.93
N ASP A 201 19.64 19.83 -19.05
CA ASP A 201 21.04 20.02 -19.40
C ASP A 201 21.77 18.70 -19.70
N LEU A 202 21.07 17.55 -19.65
CA LEU A 202 21.66 16.22 -19.88
C LEU A 202 21.69 15.77 -21.34
N ASN A 203 21.38 16.65 -22.30
CA ASN A 203 21.44 16.31 -23.72
C ASN A 203 22.88 15.94 -24.14
N GLY A 204 23.04 14.75 -24.73
CA GLY A 204 24.32 14.18 -25.15
C GLY A 204 25.12 13.53 -24.02
N GLN A 205 24.63 13.56 -22.77
CA GLN A 205 25.33 12.95 -21.64
C GLN A 205 25.10 11.44 -21.58
N SER A 206 26.07 10.75 -20.98
CA SER A 206 25.95 9.35 -20.58
C SER A 206 25.49 9.26 -19.11
N VAL A 207 24.40 8.55 -18.88
CA VAL A 207 23.77 8.40 -17.57
C VAL A 207 23.78 6.94 -17.16
N CYS A 208 24.04 6.69 -15.89
CA CYS A 208 24.00 5.38 -15.27
C CYS A 208 22.76 5.21 -14.41
N ILE A 209 22.00 4.14 -14.65
CA ILE A 209 20.92 3.67 -13.79
C ILE A 209 21.06 2.14 -13.71
N PRO A 210 21.11 1.52 -12.53
CA PRO A 210 21.33 0.08 -12.42
C PRO A 210 20.29 -0.75 -13.19
N LYS A 211 20.72 -1.91 -13.65
CA LYS A 211 19.84 -2.84 -14.36
C LYS A 211 18.70 -3.28 -13.44
N GLY A 212 17.47 -3.22 -13.94
CA GLY A 212 16.26 -3.64 -13.23
C GLY A 212 15.59 -2.54 -12.40
N TYR A 213 16.24 -1.38 -12.21
CA TYR A 213 15.62 -0.24 -11.53
C TYR A 213 14.55 0.38 -12.43
N SER A 214 13.49 0.90 -11.83
CA SER A 214 12.55 1.76 -12.56
C SER A 214 13.22 3.09 -12.89
N VAL A 215 12.97 3.61 -14.09
CA VAL A 215 13.47 4.91 -14.54
C VAL A 215 12.36 5.95 -14.39
N VAL A 216 12.70 7.15 -13.90
CA VAL A 216 11.74 8.26 -13.81
C VAL A 216 11.23 8.60 -15.23
N PRO A 217 9.91 8.81 -15.44
CA PRO A 217 9.33 8.96 -16.78
C PRO A 217 9.99 10.02 -17.67
N ASP A 218 10.39 11.17 -17.10
CA ASP A 218 11.03 12.24 -17.87
C ASP A 218 12.44 11.85 -18.36
N VAL A 219 13.17 11.06 -17.56
CA VAL A 219 14.47 10.51 -17.95
C VAL A 219 14.28 9.46 -19.04
N GLN A 220 13.28 8.59 -18.90
CA GLN A 220 12.95 7.58 -19.92
C GLN A 220 12.64 8.24 -21.27
N THR A 221 11.87 9.34 -21.26
CA THR A 221 11.56 10.12 -22.47
C THR A 221 12.83 10.64 -23.17
N MET A 222 13.85 11.06 -22.41
CA MET A 222 15.12 11.50 -22.98
C MET A 222 15.96 10.34 -23.53
N ILE A 223 15.92 9.18 -22.89
CA ILE A 223 16.59 7.95 -23.37
C ILE A 223 15.95 7.51 -24.70
N ASP A 224 14.62 7.42 -24.76
CA ASP A 224 13.88 7.00 -25.95
C ASP A 224 14.09 7.97 -27.13
N ALA A 225 14.26 9.26 -26.83
CA ALA A 225 14.60 10.29 -27.81
C ALA A 225 16.07 10.27 -28.26
N GLY A 226 16.92 9.39 -27.73
CA GLY A 226 18.35 9.33 -28.01
C GLY A 226 19.13 10.54 -27.49
N LYS A 227 18.57 11.30 -26.55
CA LYS A 227 19.20 12.48 -25.94
C LYS A 227 20.15 12.11 -24.81
N ILE A 228 19.97 10.94 -24.20
CA ILE A 228 20.82 10.40 -23.15
C ILE A 228 21.29 9.00 -23.57
N THR A 229 22.56 8.69 -23.33
CA THR A 229 23.07 7.32 -23.46
C THR A 229 22.98 6.62 -22.11
N LEU A 230 22.25 5.51 -22.02
CA LEU A 230 22.05 4.78 -20.77
C LEU A 230 23.09 3.66 -20.57
N ALA A 231 23.73 3.63 -19.41
CA ALA A 231 24.52 2.51 -18.91
C ALA A 231 23.78 1.81 -17.76
N GLN A 232 23.75 0.47 -17.78
CA GLN A 232 23.02 -0.34 -16.79
C GLN A 232 23.90 -1.42 -16.14
N PRO A 233 24.83 -1.05 -15.24
CA PRO A 233 25.57 -2.02 -14.44
C PRO A 233 24.65 -2.70 -13.39
N PRO A 234 25.16 -3.68 -12.63
CA PRO A 234 24.34 -4.44 -11.69
C PRO A 234 23.76 -3.63 -10.51
N ASP A 235 24.45 -2.59 -10.05
CA ASP A 235 24.12 -1.88 -8.80
C ASP A 235 24.57 -0.41 -8.80
N LEU A 236 24.13 0.36 -7.80
CA LEU A 236 24.46 1.78 -7.64
C LEU A 236 25.94 2.02 -7.35
N VAL A 237 26.60 1.12 -6.62
CA VAL A 237 28.04 1.23 -6.33
C VAL A 237 28.84 1.21 -7.65
N ALA A 238 28.47 0.34 -8.57
CA ALA A 238 29.05 0.26 -9.90
C ALA A 238 28.79 1.53 -10.70
N CYS A 239 27.59 2.14 -10.61
CA CYS A 239 27.31 3.43 -11.24
C CYS A 239 28.20 4.55 -10.70
N LEU A 240 28.27 4.71 -9.37
CA LEU A 240 29.10 5.74 -8.73
C LEU A 240 30.59 5.58 -9.09
N LYS A 241 31.10 4.35 -9.13
CA LYS A 241 32.47 4.05 -9.58
C LYS A 241 32.70 4.37 -11.05
N GLN A 242 31.69 4.24 -11.91
CA GLN A 242 31.78 4.65 -13.31
C GLN A 242 31.85 6.17 -13.45
N VAL A 243 31.07 6.92 -12.65
CA VAL A 243 31.12 8.39 -12.60
C VAL A 243 32.50 8.86 -12.14
N GLN A 244 33.04 8.32 -11.05
CA GLN A 244 34.39 8.68 -10.58
C GLN A 244 35.47 8.41 -11.62
N ALA A 245 35.35 7.29 -12.34
CA ALA A 245 36.27 6.91 -13.40
C ALA A 245 36.07 7.68 -14.71
N GLY A 246 35.04 8.52 -14.83
CA GLY A 246 34.71 9.24 -16.07
C GLY A 246 34.27 8.33 -17.21
N ARG A 247 33.71 7.15 -16.90
CA ARG A 247 33.14 6.23 -17.90
C ARG A 247 31.70 6.59 -18.26
N VAL A 248 31.00 7.23 -17.34
CA VAL A 248 29.68 7.84 -17.53
C VAL A 248 29.71 9.23 -16.89
N ASP A 249 28.89 10.14 -17.40
CA ASP A 249 28.89 11.54 -16.95
C ASP A 249 28.09 11.71 -15.65
N ALA A 250 27.02 10.93 -15.49
CA ALA A 250 26.14 11.04 -14.33
C ALA A 250 25.54 9.70 -13.87
N VAL A 251 25.09 9.67 -12.62
CA VAL A 251 24.17 8.68 -12.06
C VAL A 251 22.89 9.40 -11.61
N ILE A 252 21.73 8.77 -11.82
CA ILE A 252 20.43 9.31 -11.41
C ILE A 252 19.77 8.35 -10.43
N ASP A 253 19.45 8.85 -9.24
CA ASP A 253 18.64 8.16 -8.23
C ASP A 253 18.23 9.14 -7.11
N ALA A 254 17.54 8.65 -6.08
CA ALA A 254 17.20 9.39 -4.87
C ALA A 254 18.47 9.94 -4.19
N ARG A 255 18.46 11.23 -3.84
CA ARG A 255 19.60 11.93 -3.25
C ARG A 255 20.13 11.23 -1.99
N ALA A 256 19.23 10.82 -1.10
CA ALA A 256 19.60 10.15 0.14
C ALA A 256 20.36 8.84 -0.12
N VAL A 257 19.88 8.05 -1.10
CA VAL A 257 20.47 6.77 -1.46
C VAL A 257 21.84 6.97 -2.09
N LEU A 258 21.99 7.88 -3.06
CA LEU A 258 23.27 8.12 -3.72
C LEU A 258 24.35 8.55 -2.74
N LEU A 259 24.03 9.44 -1.81
CA LEU A 259 24.99 9.93 -0.82
C LEU A 259 25.34 8.87 0.22
N ASP A 260 24.38 8.06 0.66
CA ASP A 260 24.64 6.96 1.61
C ASP A 260 25.50 5.87 0.96
N VAL A 261 25.13 5.41 -0.25
CA VAL A 261 25.88 4.41 -1.00
C VAL A 261 27.29 4.91 -1.32
N ALA A 262 27.44 6.18 -1.71
CA ALA A 262 28.76 6.80 -1.92
C ALA A 262 29.61 6.76 -0.64
N SER A 263 29.06 7.24 0.48
CA SER A 263 29.73 7.29 1.77
C SER A 263 30.18 5.91 2.25
N LYS A 264 29.28 4.92 2.25
CA LYS A 264 29.57 3.52 2.63
C LYS A 264 30.65 2.87 1.75
N ASN A 265 30.84 3.35 0.53
CA ASN A 265 31.81 2.81 -0.42
C ASN A 265 33.07 3.68 -0.58
N GLY A 266 33.32 4.60 0.35
CA GLY A 266 34.55 5.39 0.41
C GLY A 266 34.64 6.48 -0.67
N ILE A 267 33.50 6.90 -1.23
CA ILE A 267 33.41 8.02 -2.16
C ILE A 267 33.06 9.26 -1.33
N ALA A 268 33.98 10.22 -1.25
CA ALA A 268 33.74 11.44 -0.51
C ALA A 268 32.67 12.29 -1.23
N GLU A 269 31.77 12.93 -0.47
CA GLU A 269 30.79 13.85 -1.06
C GLU A 269 31.46 15.00 -1.84
N SER A 270 32.67 15.40 -1.44
CA SER A 270 33.49 16.39 -2.17
C SER A 270 33.97 15.93 -3.56
N ASP A 271 33.96 14.63 -3.84
CA ASP A 271 34.30 14.07 -5.15
C ASP A 271 33.08 14.01 -6.09
N LEU A 272 31.92 14.40 -5.59
CA LEU A 272 30.65 14.38 -6.29
C LEU A 272 30.11 15.80 -6.45
N ALA A 273 29.39 16.02 -7.55
CA ALA A 273 28.60 17.21 -7.77
C ALA A 273 27.13 16.79 -7.92
N VAL A 274 26.29 17.21 -6.97
CA VAL A 274 24.84 17.04 -7.07
C VAL A 274 24.29 18.25 -7.81
N LEU A 275 23.55 18.03 -8.90
CA LEU A 275 22.89 19.14 -9.58
C LEU A 275 21.85 19.81 -8.67
N PRO A 276 21.71 21.14 -8.72
CA PRO A 276 20.87 21.89 -7.79
C PRO A 276 19.38 21.59 -7.92
N ASP A 277 18.88 21.41 -9.14
CA ASP A 277 17.47 21.14 -9.38
C ASP A 277 17.21 19.63 -9.30
N PRO A 278 16.31 19.18 -8.40
CA PRO A 278 15.83 17.81 -8.47
C PRO A 278 15.15 17.57 -9.81
N ILE A 279 15.40 16.40 -10.39
CA ILE A 279 14.74 16.04 -11.65
C ILE A 279 13.30 15.60 -11.40
N ALA A 280 13.00 15.12 -10.19
CA ALA A 280 11.66 14.78 -9.75
C ALA A 280 11.58 14.72 -8.21
N GLU A 281 10.41 15.08 -7.68
CA GLU A 281 9.91 14.53 -6.42
C GLU A 281 9.04 13.34 -6.79
N ALA A 282 9.66 12.17 -6.83
CA ALA A 282 9.10 11.01 -7.49
C ALA A 282 8.33 10.15 -6.48
N PRO A 283 7.01 10.02 -6.64
CA PRO A 283 6.24 9.06 -5.85
C PRO A 283 6.67 7.63 -6.19
N MET A 284 6.74 6.78 -5.18
CA MET A 284 6.98 5.35 -5.32
C MET A 284 5.86 4.56 -4.66
N SER A 285 5.42 3.51 -5.34
CA SER A 285 4.28 2.69 -4.93
C SER A 285 4.68 1.23 -4.72
N LEU A 286 3.75 0.47 -4.15
CA LEU A 286 3.73 -0.97 -4.27
C LEU A 286 3.05 -1.37 -5.59
N LEU A 287 3.62 -2.38 -6.24
CA LEU A 287 3.14 -3.02 -7.44
C LEU A 287 2.40 -4.29 -7.03
N VAL A 288 1.21 -4.48 -7.59
CA VAL A 288 0.41 -5.69 -7.41
C VAL A 288 0.42 -6.47 -8.72
N SER A 289 0.68 -7.78 -8.64
CA SER A 289 0.61 -8.66 -9.79
C SER A 289 -0.79 -8.64 -10.41
N LYS A 290 -0.88 -8.54 -11.73
CA LYS A 290 -2.15 -8.75 -12.43
C LYS A 290 -2.62 -10.21 -12.39
N ASN A 291 -1.75 -11.13 -11.99
CA ASN A 291 -2.06 -12.54 -11.83
C ASN A 291 -2.42 -12.91 -10.37
N MET A 292 -2.43 -11.93 -9.45
CA MET A 292 -2.87 -12.15 -8.07
C MET A 292 -4.38 -12.38 -8.02
N ASP A 293 -4.80 -13.51 -7.44
CA ASP A 293 -6.21 -13.78 -7.18
C ASP A 293 -6.76 -12.72 -6.20
N GLY A 294 -7.80 -12.00 -6.62
CA GLY A 294 -8.36 -10.91 -5.83
C GLY A 294 -7.50 -9.63 -5.80
N GLY A 295 -6.56 -9.45 -6.75
CA GLY A 295 -5.65 -8.29 -6.79
C GLY A 295 -6.32 -6.91 -6.69
N ASP A 296 -7.47 -6.70 -7.34
CA ASP A 296 -8.22 -5.43 -7.24
C ASP A 296 -8.75 -5.17 -5.82
N ALA A 297 -9.19 -6.24 -5.14
CA ALA A 297 -9.66 -6.16 -3.76
C ALA A 297 -8.48 -5.96 -2.81
N PHE A 298 -7.33 -6.60 -3.07
CA PHE A 298 -6.09 -6.35 -2.32
C PHE A 298 -5.67 -4.89 -2.45
N LEU A 299 -5.59 -4.36 -3.67
CA LEU A 299 -5.20 -2.97 -3.94
C LEU A 299 -6.12 -1.98 -3.20
N SER A 300 -7.44 -2.20 -3.27
CA SER A 300 -8.41 -1.35 -2.58
C SER A 300 -8.25 -1.39 -1.06
N GLN A 301 -8.01 -2.57 -0.49
CA GLN A 301 -7.80 -2.74 0.95
C GLN A 301 -6.46 -2.15 1.41
N PHE A 302 -5.41 -2.34 0.61
CA PHE A 302 -4.08 -1.81 0.89
C PHE A 302 -4.09 -0.28 0.91
N ASN A 303 -4.67 0.38 -0.09
CA ASN A 303 -4.78 1.84 -0.10
C ASN A 303 -5.64 2.35 1.08
N ALA A 304 -6.73 1.66 1.41
CA ALA A 304 -7.57 2.04 2.56
C ALA A 304 -6.82 1.93 3.89
N ALA A 305 -6.05 0.85 4.09
CA ALA A 305 -5.21 0.66 5.27
C ALA A 305 -4.08 1.69 5.33
N PHE A 306 -3.42 1.97 4.21
CA PHE A 306 -2.39 3.00 4.11
C PHE A 306 -2.92 4.39 4.51
N HIS A 307 -4.02 4.83 3.90
CA HIS A 307 -4.60 6.14 4.24
C HIS A 307 -5.11 6.22 5.67
N LYS A 308 -5.61 5.11 6.23
CA LYS A 308 -5.96 5.06 7.67
C LYS A 308 -4.72 5.32 8.53
N LEU A 309 -3.59 4.67 8.24
CA LEU A 309 -2.34 4.87 8.99
C LEU A 309 -1.75 6.27 8.78
N GLU A 310 -1.92 6.86 7.59
CA GLU A 310 -1.55 8.26 7.34
C GLU A 310 -2.39 9.21 8.20
N ASP A 311 -3.71 9.04 8.23
CA ASP A 311 -4.65 9.86 9.00
C ASP A 311 -4.40 9.74 10.53
N GLU A 312 -3.96 8.57 10.99
CA GLU A 312 -3.57 8.32 12.38
C GLU A 312 -2.17 8.85 12.73
N GLY A 313 -1.39 9.29 11.72
CA GLY A 313 -0.02 9.80 11.88
C GLY A 313 1.05 8.71 11.99
N ALA A 314 0.68 7.43 11.93
CA ALA A 314 1.62 6.31 12.07
C ALA A 314 2.67 6.28 10.94
N ILE A 315 2.28 6.64 9.71
CA ILE A 315 3.22 6.72 8.58
C ILE A 315 4.28 7.81 8.82
N ALA A 316 3.88 8.95 9.42
CA ALA A 316 4.80 10.05 9.72
C ALA A 316 5.75 9.75 10.90
N GLU A 317 5.48 8.73 11.71
CA GLU A 317 6.42 8.25 12.73
C GLU A 317 7.51 7.34 12.13
N ILE A 318 7.21 6.68 11.00
CA ILE A 318 8.15 5.83 10.28
C ILE A 318 9.04 6.69 9.37
N LEU A 319 8.44 7.59 8.60
CA LEU A 319 9.16 8.42 7.64
C LEU A 319 9.86 9.61 8.32
N PRO A 320 11.09 9.95 7.91
CA PRO A 320 11.89 11.03 8.52
C PRO A 320 11.44 12.46 8.14
#